data_AF-A0A352APQ5-F1
#
_entry.id   AF-A0A352APQ5-F1
#
_cell.length_a   1.000
_cell.length_b   1.000
_cell.length_c   1.000
_cell.angle_alpha   90.00
_cell.angle_beta   90.00
_cell.angle_gamma   90.00
#
_symmetry.space_group_name_H-M   'P 1'
#
loop_
_entity.id
_entity.type
_entity.pdbx_description
1 polymer ?
#
loop_
_entity_poly.entity_id
_entity_poly.type
_entity_poly.pdbx_seq_one_letter_code
_entity_poly.pdbx_strand_id
1 'polypeptide(L)' 'MQFQIECNSLLRNYQTCLICQEPFEMREARVILCNEQGDSYGDICPQCIAMGFNWIGNQLQRLNDRVVQ' A
#
# COMPACT_ATOMS: atom_id res chain seq x y z
N MET A 1 3.09 -13.41 2.99
CA MET A 1 2.67 -12.24 2.16
C MET A 1 3.60 -11.09 2.42
N GLN A 2 3.94 -10.30 1.40
CA GLN A 2 4.87 -9.18 1.52
C GLN A 2 4.48 -8.01 0.61
N PHE A 3 4.92 -6.81 0.96
CA PHE A 3 4.85 -5.64 0.07
C PHE A 3 6.15 -5.50 -0.70
N GLN A 4 6.05 -5.34 -2.01
CA GLN A 4 7.16 -4.97 -2.87
C GLN A 4 6.96 -3.54 -3.38
N ILE A 5 8.03 -2.76 -3.40
CA ILE A 5 8.03 -1.41 -3.96
C ILE A 5 8.91 -1.44 -5.21
N GLU A 6 8.34 -1.03 -6.33
CA GLU A 6 9.08 -0.88 -7.58
C GLU A 6 9.03 0.58 -8.01
N CYS A 7 10.19 1.13 -8.36
CA CYS A 7 10.32 2.47 -8.91
C CYS A 7 10.58 2.36 -10.41
N ASN A 8 9.65 2.85 -11.23
CA ASN A 8 9.83 2.89 -12.67
C ASN A 8 9.14 4.13 -13.24
N SER A 9 9.95 5.16 -13.53
CA SER A 9 9.51 6.43 -14.07
C SER A 9 8.88 6.35 -15.46
N LEU A 10 8.94 5.19 -16.12
CA LEU A 10 8.38 4.96 -17.46
C LEU A 10 7.02 4.27 -17.44
N LEU A 11 6.55 3.78 -16.29
CA LEU A 11 5.25 3.12 -16.14
C LEU A 11 4.15 4.15 -15.85
N ARG A 12 3.67 4.86 -16.88
CA ARG A 12 2.38 5.54 -16.83
C ARG A 12 1.32 4.65 -17.44
N ASN A 13 0.67 3.86 -16.60
CA ASN A 13 -0.43 2.99 -16.96
C ASN A 13 -1.58 3.13 -15.96
N TYR A 14 -2.80 2.90 -16.43
CA TYR A 14 -3.96 2.74 -15.57
C TYR A 14 -3.97 1.32 -15.01
N GLN A 15 -4.13 1.21 -13.70
CA GLN A 15 -4.28 -0.05 -12.98
C GLN A 15 -5.55 -0.05 -12.16
N THR A 16 -6.04 -1.24 -11.82
CA THR A 16 -7.12 -1.41 -10.86
C THR A 16 -6.51 -1.71 -9.49
N CYS A 17 -6.93 -0.97 -8.46
CA CYS A 17 -6.45 -1.21 -7.10
C CYS A 17 -6.94 -2.57 -6.59
N LEU A 18 -6.03 -3.41 -6.10
CA LEU A 18 -6.35 -4.70 -5.50
C LEU A 18 -7.30 -4.58 -4.30
N ILE A 19 -7.25 -3.46 -3.57
CA ILE A 19 -8.00 -3.27 -2.31
C ILE A 19 -9.39 -2.68 -2.56
N CYS A 20 -9.48 -1.53 -3.24
CA CYS A 20 -10.76 -0.84 -3.43
C CYS A 20 -11.40 -1.10 -4.80
N GLN A 21 -10.73 -1.82 -5.71
CA GLN A 21 -11.21 -2.10 -7.07
C GLN A 21 -11.44 -0.86 -7.96
N GLU A 22 -11.06 0.33 -7.49
CA GLU A 22 -11.11 1.55 -8.29
C GLU A 22 -9.89 1.68 -9.22
N PRO A 23 -10.07 2.21 -10.44
CA PRO A 23 -8.96 2.49 -11.33
C PRO A 23 -8.13 3.66 -10.79
N PHE A 24 -6.81 3.60 -10.98
CA PHE A 24 -5.90 4.68 -10.63
C PHE A 24 -4.75 4.76 -11.64
N GLU A 25 -4.21 5.97 -11.79
CA GLU A 25 -2.99 6.19 -12.58
C GLU A 25 -1.77 5.86 -11.73
N MET A 26 -0.94 4.95 -12.23
CA MET A 26 0.35 4.65 -11.63
C MET A 26 1.32 5.83 -11.82
N ARG A 27 2.04 6.19 -10.75
CA ARG A 27 3.06 7.25 -10.76
C ARG A 27 4.46 6.64 -10.79
N GLU A 28 5.45 7.33 -10.25
CA GLU A 28 6.88 6.94 -10.30
C GLU A 28 7.21 5.65 -9.54
N ALA A 29 6.38 5.27 -8.59
CA ALA A 29 6.51 4.05 -7.81
C ALA A 29 5.16 3.35 -7.64
N ARG A 30 5.22 2.02 -7.53
CA ARG A 30 4.07 1.16 -7.25
C ARG A 30 4.34 0.28 -6.03
N VAL A 31 3.27 0.01 -5.29
CA VAL A 31 3.26 -0.94 -4.18
C VAL A 31 2.46 -2.16 -4.62
N ILE A 32 3.11 -3.31 -4.59
CA ILE A 32 2.55 -4.60 -5.03
C ILE A 32 2.39 -5.49 -3.80
N LEU A 33 1.24 -6.16 -3.69
CA LEU A 33 1.07 -7.25 -2.73
C LEU A 33 1.54 -8.55 -3.38
N CYS A 34 2.52 -9.21 -2.77
CA CYS A 34 3.06 -10.48 -3.26
C CYS A 34 2.87 -11.61 -2.25
N ASN A 35 2.90 -12.85 -2.74
CA ASN A 35 3.12 -14.02 -1.89
C ASN A 35 4.59 -14.07 -1.41
N GLU A 36 4.94 -15.11 -0.64
CA GLU A 36 6.29 -15.26 -0.08
C GLU A 36 7.35 -15.63 -1.13
N GLN A 37 6.91 -16.15 -2.28
CA GLN A 37 7.75 -16.50 -3.42
C GLN A 37 8.00 -15.30 -4.35
N GLY A 38 7.27 -14.18 -4.15
CA GLY A 38 7.37 -12.98 -4.97
C GLY A 38 6.32 -12.88 -6.08
N ASP A 39 5.38 -13.83 -6.19
CA ASP A 39 4.30 -13.74 -7.17
C ASP A 39 3.32 -12.63 -6.79
N SER A 40 3.01 -11.78 -7.76
CA SER A 40 2.16 -10.61 -7.59
C SER A 40 0.68 -10.98 -7.55
N TYR A 41 -0.03 -10.45 -6.55
CA TYR A 41 -1.50 -10.44 -6.49
C TYR A 41 -2.10 -9.18 -7.12
N GLY A 42 -1.37 -8.06 -7.11
CA GLY A 42 -1.83 -6.81 -7.70
C GLY A 42 -1.27 -5.55 -7.04
N ASP A 43 -1.53 -4.41 -7.67
CA ASP A 43 -1.09 -3.09 -7.23
C ASP A 43 -2.08 -2.44 -6.24
N ILE A 44 -1.56 -1.60 -5.34
CA ILE A 44 -2.35 -0.86 -4.35
C ILE A 44 -2.31 0.63 -4.70
N CYS A 45 -3.48 1.27 -4.76
CA CYS A 45 -3.56 2.71 -5.06
C CYS A 45 -3.06 3.58 -3.89
N PRO A 46 -2.62 4.82 -4.17
CA PRO A 46 -2.14 5.76 -3.14
C PRO A 46 -3.14 6.00 -2.00
N GLN A 47 -4.44 6.03 -2.30
CA GLN A 47 -5.48 6.26 -1.30
C GLN A 47 -5.53 5.12 -0.28
N CYS A 48 -5.49 3.87 -0.74
CA CYS A 48 -5.47 2.70 0.14
C CYS A 48 -4.18 2.61 0.95
N ILE A 49 -3.04 3.00 0.38
CA ILE A 49 -1.76 3.09 1.13
C ILE A 49 -1.88 4.12 2.26
N ALA A 50 -2.40 5.31 1.97
CA ALA A 50 -2.58 6.37 2.97
C ALA A 50 -3.56 5.96 4.08
N MET A 51 -4.67 5.29 3.73
CA MET A 51 -5.61 4.73 4.71
C MET A 51 -4.92 3.73 5.64
N GLY A 52 -4.13 2.80 5.08
CA GLY A 52 -3.37 1.83 5.87
C GLY A 52 -2.38 2.50 6.82
N PHE A 53 -1.61 3.47 6.32
CA PHE A 53 -0.68 4.26 7.13
C PHE A 53 -1.38 4.97 8.29
N ASN A 54 -2.48 5.67 8.02
CA ASN A 54 -3.27 6.36 9.05
C ASN A 54 -3.82 5.39 10.10
N TRP A 55 -4.29 4.22 9.67
CA TRP A 55 -4.77 3.19 10.61
C TRP A 55 -3.64 2.70 11.52
N ILE A 56 -2.45 2.40 10.97
CA ILE A 56 -1.28 1.99 11.75
C ILE A 56 -0.89 3.10 12.74
N GLY A 57 -0.80 4.34 12.29
CA GLY A 57 -0.48 5.49 13.14
C GLY A 57 -1.44 5.63 14.32
N ASN A 58 -2.74 5.50 14.07
CA ASN A 58 -3.76 5.52 15.12
C ASN A 58 -3.64 4.35 16.11
N GLN A 59 -3.26 3.15 15.65
CA GLN A 59 -3.02 2.02 16.56
C GLN A 59 -1.78 2.28 17.44
N LEU A 60 -0.70 2.77 16.84
CA LEU A 60 0.54 3.09 17.57
C LEU A 60 0.30 4.18 18.61
N GLN A 61 -0.46 5.22 18.28
CA GLN A 61 -0.84 6.26 19.23
C GLN A 61 -1.63 5.69 20.41
N ARG A 62 -2.66 4.86 20.14
CA ARG A 62 -3.45 4.21 21.20
C ARG A 62 -2.61 3.30 22.10
N LEU A 63 -1.60 2.63 21.55
CA LEU A 63 -0.68 1.82 22.33
C LEU A 63 0.19 2.69 23.24
N ASN A 64 0.73 3.79 22.71
CA ASN A 64 1.52 4.74 23.49
C ASN A 64 0.72 5.31 24.68
N ASP A 65 -0.54 5.70 24.44
CA ASP A 65 -1.42 6.23 25.48
C ASP A 65 -1.69 5.21 26.60
N ARG A 66 -1.62 3.90 26.31
CA ARG A 66 -1.77 2.82 27.31
C ARG A 66 -0.47 2.51 28.07
N VAL A 67 0.70 2.81 27.49
CA VAL A 67 2.01 2.57 28.11
C VAL A 67 2.41 3.71 29.05
N VAL A 68 1.87 4.92 28.82
CA VAL A 68 2.14 6.11 29.64
C VAL A 68 1.16 6.27 30.82
N GLN A 69 0.20 5.34 30.98
CA GLN A 69 -0.68 5.22 32.16
C GLN A 69 -0.09 4.26 33.19
#